data_AF-K9TQS7-F1
#
_entry.id   AF-K9TQS7-F1
#
_cell.length_a   1.000
_cell.length_b   1.000
_cell.length_c   1.000
_cell.angle_alpha   90.00
_cell.angle_beta   90.00
_cell.angle_gamma   90.00
#
_symmetry.space_group_name_H-M   'P 1'
#
loop_
_entity.id
_entity.type
_entity.pdbx_description
1 polymer ?
#
loop_
_entity_poly.entity_id
_entity_poly.type
_entity_poly.pdbx_seq_one_letter_code
_entity_poly.pdbx_strand_id
1 'polypeptide(L)'
;MLNPLFWLKAIALSTACILSLSAVPTAFRTLAQTFPSQTPEVMPPLDPDDKPPTLPAGPRDECLTGENSPSLIPLLPDLNQKIGLTVSPHPSIFVYIPQTLAETALFVLIDEQRDRIYSQAVPLEGTPGILSITVPENANIPPLEPNQTYSWTLALLCPTIAGIREANIYVTGRIQRVENPELAQQVSQATPQQVPSLYAQAGIWHDTLHTLAELRRENPEDTDLTAYWERILTDVGLADIAQAPLLPLDSEPATP
;
A
#
# COMPACT_ATOMS: atom_id res chain seq x y z
N MET A 1 59.69 -1.18 32.35
CA MET A 1 60.42 -0.05 32.98
C MET A 1 61.55 0.37 32.05
N LEU A 2 61.71 1.69 31.89
CA LEU A 2 62.86 2.45 31.37
C LEU A 2 63.13 2.50 29.85
N ASN A 3 62.74 3.66 29.29
CA ASN A 3 63.36 4.36 28.14
C ASN A 3 64.70 5.00 28.59
N PRO A 4 65.65 5.29 27.68
CA PRO A 4 66.02 6.70 27.43
C PRO A 4 66.49 7.01 25.98
N LEU A 5 66.01 8.09 25.32
CA LEU A 5 66.51 9.48 25.24
C LEU A 5 67.62 9.80 24.19
N PHE A 6 67.22 10.63 23.20
CA PHE A 6 67.88 11.81 22.58
C PHE A 6 69.13 11.71 21.67
N TRP A 7 69.07 12.40 20.51
CA TRP A 7 69.80 13.64 20.07
C TRP A 7 69.66 13.77 18.52
N LEU A 8 68.91 14.72 17.95
CA LEU A 8 69.21 16.14 17.60
C LEU A 8 69.98 16.39 16.26
N LYS A 9 69.32 17.20 15.38
CA LYS A 9 69.82 18.08 14.27
C LYS A 9 70.12 17.36 12.92
N ALA A 10 69.95 17.93 11.72
CA ALA A 10 69.92 19.33 11.28
C ALA A 10 69.20 19.51 9.92
N ILE A 11 68.88 20.78 9.64
CA ILE A 11 68.27 21.39 8.45
C ILE A 11 69.27 21.47 7.28
N ALA A 12 68.80 21.33 6.03
CA ALA A 12 69.34 22.09 4.88
C ALA A 12 68.34 22.11 3.72
N LEU A 13 67.97 23.33 3.29
CA LEU A 13 67.24 23.65 2.07
C LEU A 13 68.09 23.33 0.81
N SER A 14 67.43 22.91 -0.27
CA SER A 14 67.84 23.31 -1.63
C SER A 14 66.64 23.34 -2.55
N THR A 15 66.34 24.55 -3.01
CA THR A 15 65.39 24.89 -4.07
C THR A 15 66.00 24.57 -5.44
N ALA A 16 65.25 23.94 -6.33
CA ALA A 16 65.51 23.98 -7.75
C ALA A 16 64.19 23.96 -8.53
N CYS A 17 64.01 25.03 -9.29
CA CYS A 17 62.91 25.37 -10.18
C CYS A 17 62.90 24.45 -11.42
N ILE A 18 61.76 23.85 -11.77
CA ILE A 18 61.49 23.44 -13.15
C ILE A 18 60.04 23.79 -13.49
N LEU A 19 59.90 24.79 -14.35
CA LEU A 19 58.68 25.11 -15.10
C LEU A 19 58.37 23.97 -16.06
N SER A 20 57.15 23.44 -16.03
CA SER A 20 56.56 22.80 -17.21
C SER A 20 55.08 23.14 -17.32
N LEU A 21 54.78 23.63 -18.53
CA LEU A 21 53.53 24.13 -19.06
C LEU A 21 52.72 22.93 -19.58
N SER A 22 51.46 22.77 -19.18
CA SER A 22 50.40 22.29 -20.10
C SER A 22 49.00 22.25 -19.48
N ALA A 23 48.06 22.75 -20.29
CA ALA A 23 46.66 22.35 -20.40
C ALA A 23 45.74 22.61 -19.19
N VAL A 24 45.03 23.73 -19.30
CA VAL A 24 43.74 23.98 -18.63
C VAL A 24 42.73 22.90 -19.08
N PRO A 25 42.14 22.10 -18.18
CA PRO A 25 40.95 21.35 -18.53
C PRO A 25 39.75 22.30 -18.49
N THR A 26 39.42 22.85 -19.65
CA THR A 26 38.14 23.53 -19.89
C THR A 26 37.09 22.47 -20.21
N ALA A 27 36.33 22.02 -19.22
CA ALA A 27 35.18 21.12 -19.39
C ALA A 27 34.63 20.80 -17.98
N PHE A 28 33.37 20.94 -17.61
CA PHE A 28 32.11 21.30 -18.25
C PHE A 28 31.38 22.16 -17.22
N ARG A 29 30.80 23.31 -17.60
CA ARG A 29 29.68 23.83 -16.80
C ARG A 29 28.52 22.89 -17.06
N THR A 30 28.28 21.97 -16.14
CA THR A 30 27.02 21.23 -16.09
C THR A 30 25.93 22.29 -15.99
N LEU A 31 25.19 22.52 -17.07
CA LEU A 31 23.87 23.10 -16.95
C LEU A 31 23.10 22.09 -16.11
N ALA A 32 23.04 22.32 -14.80
CA ALA A 32 22.03 21.71 -13.96
C ALA A 32 20.71 22.15 -14.57
N GLN A 33 20.16 21.31 -15.45
CA GLN A 33 18.76 21.41 -15.80
C GLN A 33 18.05 21.19 -14.48
N THR A 34 17.57 22.29 -13.90
CA THR A 34 16.54 22.24 -12.89
C THR A 34 15.35 21.58 -13.56
N PHE A 35 15.32 20.25 -13.52
CA PHE A 35 14.08 19.53 -13.70
C PHE A 35 13.13 20.11 -12.64
N PRO A 36 11.99 20.67 -13.06
CA PRO A 36 11.00 21.08 -12.09
C PRO A 36 10.64 19.83 -11.31
N SER A 37 11.01 19.83 -10.02
CA SER A 37 10.58 18.83 -9.06
C SER A 37 9.08 19.06 -8.82
N GLN A 38 8.27 18.70 -9.81
CA GLN A 38 6.85 18.51 -9.61
C GLN A 38 6.73 17.15 -8.96
N THR A 39 6.90 17.14 -7.64
CA THR A 39 6.31 16.10 -6.83
C THR A 39 4.83 16.04 -7.24
N PRO A 40 4.30 14.88 -7.65
CA PRO A 40 2.87 14.74 -7.84
C PRO A 40 2.22 15.22 -6.56
N GLU A 41 1.42 16.28 -6.66
CA GLU A 41 0.71 16.86 -5.53
C GLU A 41 -0.10 15.73 -4.91
N VAL A 42 0.38 15.23 -3.77
CA VAL A 42 -0.22 14.11 -3.05
C VAL A 42 -1.63 14.57 -2.72
N MET A 43 -2.61 13.97 -3.37
CA MET A 43 -4.00 14.24 -3.09
C MET A 43 -4.19 14.08 -1.58
N PRO A 44 -4.66 15.10 -0.85
CA PRO A 44 -4.88 14.95 0.57
C PRO A 44 -5.84 13.76 0.76
N PRO A 45 -5.56 12.85 1.71
CA PRO A 45 -6.44 11.72 1.98
C PRO A 45 -7.85 12.24 2.24
N LEU A 46 -8.82 11.71 1.49
CA LEU A 46 -10.23 12.09 1.60
C LEU A 46 -10.84 11.33 2.78
N ASP A 47 -11.61 12.03 3.62
CA ASP A 47 -12.32 11.39 4.72
C ASP A 47 -13.39 10.44 4.14
N PRO A 48 -13.58 9.23 4.69
CA PRO A 48 -14.70 8.37 4.30
C PRO A 48 -16.08 9.04 4.35
N ASP A 49 -16.24 10.06 5.22
CA ASP A 49 -17.46 10.85 5.40
C ASP A 49 -17.52 12.10 4.50
N ASP A 50 -16.42 12.45 3.81
CA ASP A 50 -16.42 13.59 2.90
C ASP A 50 -17.25 13.27 1.66
N LYS A 51 -18.17 14.19 1.33
CA LYS A 51 -18.89 14.15 0.06
C LYS A 51 -17.85 14.19 -1.07
N PRO A 52 -17.95 13.33 -2.10
CA PRO A 52 -17.08 13.42 -3.25
C PRO A 52 -17.05 14.86 -3.77
N PRO A 53 -15.87 15.42 -4.11
CA PRO A 53 -15.81 16.74 -4.70
C PRO A 53 -16.79 16.77 -5.88
N THR A 54 -17.73 17.71 -5.85
CA THR A 54 -18.75 17.84 -6.89
C THR A 54 -18.06 18.44 -8.11
N LEU A 55 -17.51 17.58 -8.97
CA LEU A 55 -16.87 18.00 -10.19
C LEU A 55 -17.94 18.25 -11.28
N PRO A 56 -17.74 19.26 -12.15
CA PRO A 56 -18.61 19.45 -13.31
C PRO A 56 -18.59 18.17 -14.17
N ALA A 57 -19.74 17.80 -14.73
CA ALA A 57 -19.90 16.61 -15.57
C ALA A 57 -18.95 16.67 -16.78
N GLY A 58 -17.77 16.05 -16.62
CA GLY A 58 -16.81 15.79 -17.68
C GLY A 58 -17.24 14.59 -18.54
N PRO A 59 -16.46 14.24 -19.57
CA PRO A 59 -16.69 13.03 -20.35
C PRO A 59 -16.76 11.81 -19.41
N ARG A 60 -17.59 10.82 -19.77
CA ARG A 60 -17.79 9.59 -19.00
C ARG A 60 -16.44 8.95 -18.66
N ASP A 61 -16.26 8.55 -17.40
CA ASP A 61 -15.06 7.91 -16.82
C ASP A 61 -14.34 6.98 -17.81
N GLU A 62 -13.26 7.45 -18.46
CA GLU A 62 -12.50 6.66 -19.44
C GLU A 62 -11.47 5.73 -18.76
N CYS A 63 -11.24 5.90 -17.45
CA CYS A 63 -10.33 5.06 -16.68
C CYS A 63 -10.83 3.64 -16.40
N LEU A 64 -12.14 3.43 -16.23
CA LEU A 64 -12.71 2.08 -16.10
C LEU A 64 -13.07 1.56 -17.49
N THR A 65 -12.55 0.40 -17.85
CA THR A 65 -12.78 -0.18 -19.18
C THR A 65 -13.62 -1.44 -19.06
N GLY A 66 -14.72 -1.50 -19.83
CA GLY A 66 -15.63 -2.64 -19.89
C GLY A 66 -17.08 -2.23 -19.61
N GLU A 67 -17.98 -2.57 -20.54
CA GLU A 67 -19.43 -2.33 -20.39
C GLU A 67 -19.95 -3.09 -19.16
N ASN A 68 -20.56 -2.38 -18.21
CA ASN A 68 -21.11 -2.93 -16.96
C ASN A 68 -20.08 -3.53 -15.97
N SER A 69 -18.81 -3.13 -16.04
CA SER A 69 -17.81 -3.57 -15.05
C SER A 69 -18.18 -3.08 -13.64
N PRO A 70 -18.05 -3.91 -12.59
CA PRO A 70 -18.21 -3.45 -11.23
C PRO A 70 -17.27 -2.27 -10.99
N SER A 71 -17.70 -1.28 -10.21
CA SER A 71 -16.80 -0.21 -9.80
C SER A 71 -15.72 -0.74 -8.87
N LEU A 72 -14.73 0.09 -8.54
CA LEU A 72 -13.81 -0.16 -7.43
C LEU A 72 -14.64 -0.43 -6.15
N ILE A 73 -14.43 -1.57 -5.49
CA ILE A 73 -15.26 -2.00 -4.33
C ILE A 73 -14.37 -2.34 -3.13
N PRO A 74 -14.57 -1.70 -1.95
CA PRO A 74 -13.88 -2.09 -0.74
C PRO A 74 -14.48 -3.39 -0.17
N LEU A 75 -13.66 -4.36 0.23
CA LEU A 75 -14.15 -5.57 0.89
C LEU A 75 -14.34 -5.30 2.38
N LEU A 76 -15.51 -4.75 2.73
CA LEU A 76 -15.92 -4.40 4.08
C LEU A 76 -17.20 -5.17 4.47
N PRO A 77 -17.43 -5.42 5.78
CA PRO A 77 -18.56 -6.22 6.22
C PRO A 77 -19.91 -5.48 6.10
N ASP A 78 -19.88 -4.14 6.05
CA ASP A 78 -21.03 -3.28 5.76
C ASP A 78 -20.55 -2.08 4.93
N LEU A 79 -21.06 -1.95 3.70
CA LEU A 79 -20.70 -0.85 2.79
C LEU A 79 -21.31 0.51 3.19
N ASN A 80 -22.28 0.53 4.10
CA ASN A 80 -22.86 1.77 4.62
C ASN A 80 -22.01 2.33 5.77
N GLN A 81 -21.66 1.48 6.75
CA GLN A 81 -20.83 1.88 7.89
C GLN A 81 -19.34 1.96 7.53
N LYS A 82 -18.91 1.17 6.53
CA LYS A 82 -17.54 1.11 6.01
C LYS A 82 -16.49 0.88 7.09
N ILE A 83 -16.78 0.11 8.14
CA ILE A 83 -15.82 -0.19 9.20
C ILE A 83 -15.59 -1.71 9.31
N GLY A 84 -14.31 -2.11 9.40
CA GLY A 84 -13.89 -3.47 9.69
C GLY A 84 -13.03 -3.52 10.96
N LEU A 85 -13.11 -4.63 11.69
CA LEU A 85 -12.28 -4.87 12.87
C LEU A 85 -11.04 -5.70 12.52
N THR A 86 -9.96 -5.42 13.23
CA THR A 86 -8.70 -6.18 13.18
C THR A 86 -8.18 -6.44 14.59
N VAL A 87 -7.50 -7.57 14.81
CA VAL A 87 -6.64 -7.75 16.00
C VAL A 87 -5.16 -7.54 15.67
N SER A 88 -4.80 -7.65 14.39
CA SER A 88 -3.43 -7.42 13.92
C SER A 88 -3.00 -5.96 14.12
N PRO A 89 -1.78 -5.72 14.65
CA PRO A 89 -1.14 -4.39 14.66
C PRO A 89 -0.80 -3.89 13.26
N HIS A 90 -0.67 -4.79 12.29
CA HIS A 90 -0.25 -4.54 10.91
C HIS A 90 -1.24 -5.26 9.97
N PRO A 91 -2.45 -4.70 9.79
CA PRO A 91 -3.54 -5.39 9.11
C PRO A 91 -3.38 -5.42 7.59
N SER A 92 -4.14 -6.34 6.96
CA SER A 92 -4.35 -6.36 5.51
C SER A 92 -5.72 -5.77 5.14
N ILE A 93 -5.73 -4.90 4.14
CA ILE A 93 -6.93 -4.31 3.56
C ILE A 93 -7.17 -4.94 2.18
N PHE A 94 -8.42 -5.26 1.89
CA PHE A 94 -8.83 -5.90 0.64
C PHE A 94 -9.72 -4.98 -0.19
N VAL A 95 -9.42 -4.87 -1.48
CA VAL A 95 -10.19 -4.07 -2.44
C VAL A 95 -10.30 -4.82 -3.76
N TYR A 96 -11.50 -4.88 -4.33
CA TYR A 96 -11.70 -5.37 -5.69
C TYR A 96 -11.33 -4.27 -6.69
N ILE A 97 -10.34 -4.57 -7.53
CA ILE A 97 -9.87 -3.73 -8.63
C ILE A 97 -10.59 -4.18 -9.91
N PRO A 98 -11.37 -3.30 -10.55
CA PRO A 98 -12.00 -3.61 -11.83
C PRO A 98 -11.02 -3.48 -12.98
N GLN A 99 -11.47 -3.83 -14.18
CA GLN A 99 -10.71 -3.59 -15.41
C GLN A 99 -10.50 -2.07 -15.57
N THR A 100 -9.23 -1.66 -15.62
CA THR A 100 -8.84 -0.25 -15.54
C THR A 100 -7.64 0.06 -16.43
N LEU A 101 -7.52 1.33 -16.85
CA LEU A 101 -6.33 1.88 -17.50
C LEU A 101 -5.29 2.40 -16.49
N ALA A 102 -5.61 2.42 -15.20
CA ALA A 102 -4.67 2.83 -14.17
C ALA A 102 -3.54 1.81 -14.03
N GLU A 103 -2.29 2.27 -14.16
CA GLU A 103 -1.09 1.46 -13.95
C GLU A 103 -0.68 1.42 -12.46
N THR A 104 -1.27 2.29 -11.63
CA THR A 104 -0.91 2.41 -10.22
C THR A 104 -2.13 2.76 -9.39
N ALA A 105 -2.27 2.14 -8.22
CA ALA A 105 -3.15 2.57 -7.15
C ALA A 105 -2.34 3.24 -6.04
N LEU A 106 -2.88 4.28 -5.41
CA LEU A 106 -2.32 4.90 -4.22
C LEU A 106 -3.16 4.51 -3.00
N PHE A 107 -2.54 3.79 -2.07
CA PHE A 107 -3.09 3.52 -0.75
C PHE A 107 -2.60 4.57 0.24
N VAL A 108 -3.51 5.05 1.10
CA VAL A 108 -3.20 5.97 2.20
C VAL A 108 -3.97 5.52 3.44
N LEU A 109 -3.28 5.49 4.58
CA LEU A 109 -3.84 5.24 5.90
C LEU A 109 -3.55 6.44 6.81
N ILE A 110 -4.60 6.94 7.46
CA ILE A 110 -4.54 8.06 8.38
C ILE A 110 -5.13 7.68 9.75
N ASP A 111 -4.66 8.35 10.80
CA ASP A 111 -5.24 8.25 12.14
C ASP A 111 -6.45 9.20 12.33
N GLU A 112 -6.98 9.23 13.56
CA GLU A 112 -8.10 10.08 13.95
C GLU A 112 -7.75 11.58 13.95
N GLN A 113 -6.45 11.92 14.06
CA GLN A 113 -5.95 13.29 13.97
C GLN A 113 -5.79 13.75 12.51
N ARG A 114 -6.01 12.83 11.55
CA ARG A 114 -5.78 12.98 10.10
C ARG A 114 -4.30 13.07 9.74
N ASP A 115 -3.44 12.58 10.61
CA ASP A 115 -2.02 12.42 10.32
C ASP A 115 -1.83 11.15 9.49
N ARG A 116 -1.00 11.26 8.45
CA ARG A 116 -0.73 10.14 7.54
C ARG A 116 0.26 9.18 8.18
N ILE A 117 -0.23 8.00 8.55
CA ILE A 117 0.56 6.92 9.16
C ILE A 117 1.26 6.08 8.09
N TYR A 118 0.60 5.81 6.98
CA TYR A 118 1.15 4.98 5.92
C TYR A 118 0.66 5.39 4.53
N SER A 119 1.50 5.20 3.52
CA SER A 119 1.11 5.33 2.12
C SER A 119 1.97 4.45 1.23
N GLN A 120 1.35 3.88 0.20
CA GLN A 120 1.99 2.98 -0.74
C GLN A 120 1.44 3.22 -2.14
N ALA A 121 2.32 3.32 -3.12
CA ALA A 121 1.97 3.15 -4.52
C ALA A 121 2.02 1.66 -4.86
N VAL A 122 0.91 1.12 -5.35
CA VAL A 122 0.74 -0.29 -5.70
C VAL A 122 0.65 -0.38 -7.22
N PRO A 123 1.62 -1.00 -7.92
CA PRO A 123 1.53 -1.17 -9.35
C PRO A 123 0.39 -2.14 -9.71
N LEU A 124 -0.34 -1.84 -10.76
CA LEU A 124 -1.46 -2.64 -11.25
C LEU A 124 -1.10 -3.27 -12.60
N GLU A 125 -1.40 -4.55 -12.75
CA GLU A 125 -1.10 -5.31 -13.98
C GLU A 125 -2.24 -5.26 -15.02
N GLY A 126 -3.25 -4.42 -14.78
CA GLY A 126 -4.44 -4.30 -15.64
C GLY A 126 -5.40 -5.50 -15.61
N THR A 127 -5.11 -6.52 -14.80
CA THR A 127 -6.00 -7.67 -14.58
C THR A 127 -6.98 -7.36 -13.44
N PRO A 128 -8.31 -7.53 -13.64
CA PRO A 128 -9.28 -7.33 -12.58
C PRO A 128 -9.19 -8.44 -11.54
N GLY A 129 -9.37 -8.08 -10.27
CA GLY A 129 -9.26 -9.03 -9.17
C GLY A 129 -9.24 -8.37 -7.81
N ILE A 130 -9.09 -9.18 -6.77
CA ILE A 130 -9.07 -8.75 -5.39
C ILE A 130 -7.63 -8.52 -4.98
N LEU A 131 -7.30 -7.26 -4.70
CA LEU A 131 -6.01 -6.80 -4.22
C LEU A 131 -5.99 -6.86 -2.68
N SER A 132 -4.87 -7.33 -2.12
CA SER A 132 -4.56 -7.26 -0.70
C SER A 132 -3.42 -6.27 -0.48
N ILE A 133 -3.58 -5.35 0.47
CA ILE A 133 -2.57 -4.37 0.85
C ILE A 133 -2.30 -4.52 2.33
N THR A 134 -1.08 -4.95 2.66
CA THR A 134 -0.64 -5.18 4.03
C THR A 134 0.12 -3.96 4.54
N VAL A 135 -0.27 -3.42 5.69
CA VAL A 135 0.54 -2.43 6.39
C VAL A 135 1.82 -3.13 6.87
N PRO A 136 3.02 -2.73 6.45
CA PRO A 136 4.23 -3.51 6.71
C PRO A 136 4.67 -3.39 8.17
N GLU A 137 5.20 -4.48 8.71
CA GLU A 137 5.88 -4.51 10.00
C GLU A 137 7.33 -4.04 9.84
N ASN A 138 7.58 -2.73 9.99
CA ASN A 138 8.94 -2.19 9.99
C ASN A 138 9.10 -1.00 10.96
N ALA A 139 10.35 -0.67 11.30
CA ALA A 139 10.68 0.30 12.34
C ALA A 139 10.15 1.74 12.11
N ASN A 140 9.72 2.07 10.89
CA ASN A 140 9.25 3.41 10.54
C ASN A 140 7.72 3.54 10.52
N ILE A 141 6.98 2.43 10.58
CA ILE A 141 5.53 2.42 10.53
C ILE A 141 5.04 1.85 11.86
N PRO A 142 4.48 2.70 12.76
CA PRO A 142 4.03 2.23 14.06
C PRO A 142 2.88 1.23 13.91
N PRO A 143 2.75 0.26 14.84
CA PRO A 143 1.58 -0.60 14.89
C PRO A 143 0.32 0.22 15.11
N LEU A 144 -0.81 -0.24 14.58
CA LEU A 144 -2.10 0.38 14.92
C LEU A 144 -2.36 0.20 16.41
N GLU A 145 -2.84 1.23 17.09
CA GLU A 145 -3.10 1.20 18.52
C GLU A 145 -4.46 0.55 18.82
N PRO A 146 -4.57 -0.24 19.91
CA PRO A 146 -5.85 -0.79 20.33
C PRO A 146 -6.91 0.28 20.59
N ASN A 147 -8.15 -0.03 20.22
CA ASN A 147 -9.33 0.82 20.37
C ASN A 147 -9.28 2.14 19.60
N GLN A 148 -8.31 2.31 18.69
CA GLN A 148 -8.24 3.47 17.79
C GLN A 148 -8.82 3.11 16.41
N THR A 149 -9.54 4.05 15.81
CA THR A 149 -10.06 3.91 14.44
C THR A 149 -9.17 4.64 13.46
N TYR A 150 -8.82 3.99 12.37
CA TYR A 150 -8.05 4.57 11.27
C TYR A 150 -8.91 4.64 10.03
N SER A 151 -8.67 5.64 9.19
CA SER A 151 -9.33 5.77 7.89
C SER A 151 -8.33 5.45 6.81
N TRP A 152 -8.77 4.72 5.79
CA TRP A 152 -7.96 4.41 4.63
C TRP A 152 -8.66 4.81 3.35
N THR A 153 -7.86 5.14 2.34
CA THR A 153 -8.29 5.45 0.99
C THR A 153 -7.44 4.67 0.01
N LEU A 154 -8.08 4.08 -1.00
CA LEU A 154 -7.40 3.57 -2.19
C LEU A 154 -7.90 4.32 -3.40
N ALA A 155 -6.99 4.93 -4.15
CA ALA A 155 -7.29 5.69 -5.36
C ALA A 155 -6.55 5.12 -6.57
N LEU A 156 -7.25 4.89 -7.68
CA LEU A 156 -6.65 4.56 -8.96
C LEU A 156 -6.05 5.83 -9.58
N LEU A 157 -4.78 5.76 -9.99
CA LEU A 157 -4.09 6.84 -10.68
C LEU A 157 -4.29 6.67 -12.19
N CYS A 158 -5.37 7.27 -12.68
CA CYS A 158 -5.77 7.19 -14.07
C CYS A 158 -4.86 8.05 -14.97
N PRO A 159 -4.44 7.53 -16.14
CA PRO A 159 -3.71 8.34 -17.10
C PRO A 159 -4.54 9.53 -17.57
N THR A 160 -3.90 10.66 -17.78
CA THR A 160 -4.56 11.89 -18.25
C THR A 160 -4.83 11.76 -19.74
N ILE A 161 -6.07 11.51 -20.14
CA ILE A 161 -6.43 11.50 -21.55
C ILE A 161 -6.65 12.94 -22.02
N ALA A 162 -5.93 13.34 -23.07
CA ALA A 162 -6.04 14.66 -23.72
C ALA A 162 -5.84 15.91 -22.81
N GLY A 163 -5.03 15.79 -21.75
CA GLY A 163 -4.73 16.93 -20.85
C GLY A 163 -5.82 17.24 -19.81
N ILE A 164 -6.87 16.42 -19.73
CA ILE A 164 -7.89 16.48 -18.70
C ILE A 164 -7.50 15.47 -17.61
N ARG A 165 -7.25 15.96 -16.38
CA ARG A 165 -7.08 15.06 -15.23
C ARG A 165 -8.46 14.45 -14.96
N GLU A 166 -8.61 13.16 -15.21
CA GLU A 166 -9.80 12.43 -14.76
C GLU A 166 -9.87 12.49 -13.23
N ALA A 167 -11.10 12.47 -12.71
CA ALA A 167 -11.30 12.29 -11.29
C ALA A 167 -10.65 10.97 -10.88
N ASN A 168 -9.76 10.99 -9.88
CA ASN A 168 -9.22 9.75 -9.33
C ASN A 168 -10.40 8.92 -8.85
N ILE A 169 -10.53 7.68 -9.34
CA ILE A 169 -11.54 6.74 -8.85
C ILE A 169 -11.03 6.20 -7.52
N TYR A 170 -11.79 6.36 -6.45
CA TYR A 170 -11.34 5.96 -5.12
C TYR A 170 -12.44 5.27 -4.32
N VAL A 171 -11.98 4.46 -3.37
CA VAL A 171 -12.80 3.88 -2.32
C VAL A 171 -12.18 4.18 -0.96
N THR A 172 -13.03 4.23 0.05
CA THR A 172 -12.65 4.53 1.42
C THR A 172 -13.19 3.48 2.36
N GLY A 173 -12.54 3.36 3.52
CA GLY A 173 -13.03 2.57 4.63
C GLY A 173 -12.37 2.97 5.93
N ARG A 174 -12.85 2.36 7.00
CA ARG A 174 -12.32 2.48 8.34
C ARG A 174 -11.87 1.11 8.83
N ILE A 175 -10.82 1.11 9.62
CA ILE A 175 -10.31 -0.06 10.31
C ILE A 175 -10.10 0.28 11.78
N GLN A 176 -10.63 -0.54 12.68
CA GLN A 176 -10.43 -0.37 14.11
C GLN A 176 -9.68 -1.58 14.66
N ARG A 177 -8.56 -1.34 15.33
CA ARG A 177 -7.86 -2.41 16.04
C ARG A 177 -8.54 -2.65 17.39
N VAL A 178 -8.82 -3.90 17.70
CA VAL A 178 -9.40 -4.31 18.98
C VAL A 178 -8.51 -5.34 19.66
N GLU A 179 -8.56 -5.38 20.99
CA GLU A 179 -7.91 -6.44 21.76
C GLU A 179 -8.90 -7.56 22.05
N ASN A 180 -8.47 -8.80 21.85
CA ASN A 180 -9.25 -9.97 22.24
C ASN A 180 -8.30 -11.09 22.73
N PRO A 181 -7.89 -11.07 24.01
CA PRO A 181 -6.96 -12.05 24.57
C PRO A 181 -7.46 -13.50 24.51
N GLU A 182 -8.77 -13.70 24.68
CA GLU A 182 -9.38 -15.03 24.59
C GLU A 182 -9.28 -15.60 23.18
N LEU A 183 -9.60 -14.79 22.16
CA LEU A 183 -9.43 -15.16 20.75
C LEU A 183 -7.96 -15.42 20.41
N ALA A 184 -7.04 -14.60 20.90
CA ALA A 184 -5.61 -14.80 20.70
C ALA A 184 -5.14 -16.16 21.24
N GLN A 185 -5.66 -16.56 22.41
CA GLN A 185 -5.39 -17.89 22.97
C GLN A 185 -5.98 -19.01 22.10
N GLN A 186 -7.23 -18.87 21.64
CA GLN A 186 -7.86 -19.86 20.76
C GLN A 186 -7.10 -20.04 19.45
N VAL A 187 -6.71 -18.93 18.80
CA VAL A 187 -5.93 -18.93 17.56
C VAL A 187 -4.57 -19.58 17.76
N SER A 188 -3.89 -19.35 18.89
CA SER A 188 -2.58 -19.96 19.18
C SER A 188 -2.61 -21.49 19.29
N GLN A 189 -3.79 -22.08 19.53
CA GLN A 189 -4.01 -23.52 19.67
C GLN A 189 -4.67 -24.16 18.44
N ALA A 190 -5.09 -23.33 17.47
CA ALA A 190 -5.81 -23.75 16.30
C ALA A 190 -4.87 -24.22 15.19
N THR A 191 -5.37 -25.10 14.32
CA THR A 191 -4.73 -25.37 13.02
C THR A 191 -4.95 -24.19 12.07
N PRO A 192 -4.04 -23.94 11.10
CA PRO A 192 -4.20 -22.85 10.14
C PRO A 192 -5.59 -22.82 9.48
N GLN A 193 -6.16 -23.97 9.13
CA GLN A 193 -7.48 -24.10 8.51
C GLN A 193 -8.64 -23.64 9.41
N GLN A 194 -8.48 -23.70 10.74
CA GLN A 194 -9.50 -23.27 11.68
C GLN A 194 -9.46 -21.76 11.94
N VAL A 195 -8.30 -21.12 11.79
CA VAL A 195 -8.07 -19.72 12.15
C VAL A 195 -9.06 -18.74 11.49
N PRO A 196 -9.35 -18.80 10.18
CA PRO A 196 -10.27 -17.84 9.57
C PRO A 196 -11.68 -17.95 10.14
N SER A 197 -12.12 -19.15 10.54
CA SER A 197 -13.44 -19.34 11.16
C SER A 197 -13.53 -18.77 12.58
N LEU A 198 -12.43 -18.78 13.33
CA LEU A 198 -12.36 -18.18 14.66
C LEU A 198 -12.44 -16.65 14.56
N TYR A 199 -11.68 -16.05 13.65
CA TYR A 199 -11.76 -14.61 13.39
C TYR A 199 -13.16 -14.18 12.92
N ALA A 200 -13.77 -14.95 12.01
CA ALA A 200 -15.10 -14.63 11.48
C ALA A 200 -16.16 -14.66 12.59
N GLN A 201 -16.14 -15.69 13.45
CA GLN A 201 -17.07 -15.81 14.58
C GLN A 201 -16.91 -14.69 15.60
N ALA A 202 -15.69 -14.15 15.75
CA ALA A 202 -15.41 -13.02 16.62
C ALA A 202 -15.65 -11.65 15.96
N GLY A 203 -16.09 -11.60 14.70
CA GLY A 203 -16.32 -10.35 13.96
C GLY A 203 -15.03 -9.63 13.53
N ILE A 204 -13.88 -10.32 13.55
CA ILE A 204 -12.58 -9.77 13.17
C ILE A 204 -12.41 -9.91 11.65
N TRP A 205 -12.99 -8.98 10.91
CA TRP A 205 -13.14 -9.04 9.46
C TRP A 205 -11.82 -9.07 8.70
N HIS A 206 -10.88 -8.17 9.02
CA HIS A 206 -9.64 -8.06 8.27
C HIS A 206 -8.76 -9.30 8.41
N ASP A 207 -8.63 -9.84 9.63
CA ASP A 207 -7.89 -11.07 9.89
C ASP A 207 -8.58 -12.30 9.29
N THR A 208 -9.93 -12.31 9.20
CA THR A 208 -10.69 -13.35 8.49
C THR A 208 -10.31 -13.39 7.01
N LEU A 209 -10.40 -12.24 6.32
CA LEU A 209 -10.06 -12.16 4.90
C LEU A 209 -8.59 -12.50 4.66
N HIS A 210 -7.69 -11.96 5.49
CA HIS A 210 -6.26 -12.20 5.38
C HIS A 210 -5.92 -13.68 5.47
N THR A 211 -6.32 -14.33 6.56
CA THR A 211 -5.98 -15.74 6.78
C THR A 211 -6.66 -16.68 5.79
N LEU A 212 -7.87 -16.36 5.34
CA LEU A 212 -8.54 -17.16 4.30
C LEU A 212 -7.88 -16.97 2.93
N ALA A 213 -7.48 -15.75 2.58
CA ALA A 213 -6.79 -15.46 1.33
C ALA A 213 -5.43 -16.19 1.27
N GLU A 214 -4.66 -16.20 2.36
CA GLU A 214 -3.39 -16.93 2.44
C GLU A 214 -3.60 -18.43 2.22
N LEU A 215 -4.56 -19.04 2.93
CA LEU A 215 -4.86 -20.47 2.74
C LEU A 215 -5.27 -20.80 1.30
N ARG A 216 -6.03 -19.93 0.64
CA ARG A 216 -6.41 -20.10 -0.78
C ARG A 216 -5.23 -19.97 -1.72
N ARG A 217 -4.29 -19.07 -1.45
CA ARG A 217 -3.04 -18.95 -2.24
C ARG A 217 -2.17 -20.18 -2.09
N GLU A 218 -2.06 -20.72 -0.88
CA GLU A 218 -1.31 -21.93 -0.58
C GLU A 218 -1.96 -23.20 -1.15
N ASN A 219 -3.30 -23.23 -1.23
CA ASN A 219 -4.08 -24.39 -1.64
C ASN A 219 -5.13 -24.00 -2.71
N PRO A 220 -4.71 -23.61 -3.93
CA PRO A 220 -5.60 -23.04 -4.94
C PRO A 220 -6.67 -24.01 -5.46
N GLU A 221 -6.43 -25.32 -5.36
CA GLU A 221 -7.38 -26.38 -5.78
C GLU A 221 -8.35 -26.80 -4.66
N ASP A 222 -8.26 -26.21 -3.48
CA ASP A 222 -9.16 -26.50 -2.36
C ASP A 222 -10.52 -25.83 -2.57
N THR A 223 -11.51 -26.66 -2.92
CA THR A 223 -12.87 -26.20 -3.18
C THR A 223 -13.61 -25.75 -1.92
N ASP A 224 -13.23 -26.26 -0.75
CA ASP A 224 -13.87 -25.88 0.51
C ASP A 224 -13.44 -24.46 0.92
N LEU A 225 -12.17 -24.11 0.72
CA LEU A 225 -11.68 -22.74 0.92
C LEU A 225 -12.30 -21.75 -0.06
N THR A 226 -12.46 -22.15 -1.32
CA THR A 226 -13.14 -21.33 -2.34
C THR A 226 -14.61 -21.10 -1.98
N ALA A 227 -15.35 -22.15 -1.62
CA ALA A 227 -16.73 -22.04 -1.18
C ALA A 227 -16.87 -21.19 0.09
N TYR A 228 -15.92 -21.29 1.03
CA TYR A 228 -15.94 -20.47 2.23
C TYR A 228 -15.75 -18.99 1.91
N TRP A 229 -14.79 -18.65 1.05
CA TRP A 229 -14.56 -17.28 0.58
C TRP A 229 -15.80 -16.70 -0.10
N GLU A 230 -16.39 -17.45 -1.04
CA GLU A 230 -17.58 -16.99 -1.75
C GLU A 230 -18.75 -16.74 -0.79
N ARG A 231 -18.93 -17.62 0.20
CA ARG A 231 -19.98 -17.48 1.21
C ARG A 231 -19.80 -16.21 2.04
N ILE A 232 -18.61 -15.96 2.61
CA ILE A 232 -18.42 -14.79 3.48
C ILE A 232 -18.61 -13.48 2.73
N LEU A 233 -18.23 -13.42 1.45
CA LEU A 233 -18.45 -12.24 0.62
C LEU A 233 -19.93 -12.09 0.26
N THR A 234 -20.62 -13.19 -0.05
CA THR A 234 -22.06 -13.18 -0.31
C THR A 234 -22.85 -12.69 0.91
N ASP A 235 -22.49 -13.14 2.11
CA ASP A 235 -23.17 -12.80 3.36
C ASP A 235 -23.14 -11.29 3.66
N VAL A 236 -22.13 -10.57 3.14
CA VAL A 236 -21.97 -9.11 3.29
C VAL A 236 -22.37 -8.32 2.03
N GLY A 237 -23.04 -8.97 1.08
CA GLY A 237 -23.55 -8.32 -0.14
C GLY A 237 -22.51 -8.11 -1.24
N LEU A 238 -21.38 -8.82 -1.19
CA LEU A 238 -20.28 -8.76 -2.17
C LEU A 238 -20.29 -9.96 -3.13
N ALA A 239 -21.47 -10.54 -3.40
CA ALA A 239 -21.63 -11.72 -4.24
C ALA A 239 -21.08 -11.53 -5.67
N ASP A 240 -21.22 -10.32 -6.24
CA ASP A 240 -20.81 -10.01 -7.62
C ASP A 240 -19.29 -10.10 -7.85
N ILE A 241 -18.49 -10.00 -6.77
CA ILE A 241 -17.04 -10.08 -6.81
C ILE A 241 -16.51 -11.33 -6.10
N ALA A 242 -17.38 -12.21 -5.61
CA ALA A 242 -17.00 -13.35 -4.78
C ALA A 242 -16.07 -14.34 -5.50
N GLN A 243 -16.23 -14.44 -6.82
CA GLN A 243 -15.46 -15.33 -7.70
C GLN A 243 -14.26 -14.63 -8.37
N ALA A 244 -14.02 -13.35 -8.09
CA ALA A 244 -12.89 -12.64 -8.63
C ALA A 244 -11.56 -13.27 -8.15
N PRO A 245 -10.52 -13.30 -8.99
CA PRO A 245 -9.24 -13.89 -8.62
C PRO A 245 -8.55 -13.07 -7.53
N LEU A 246 -7.80 -13.72 -6.64
CA LEU A 246 -6.87 -13.04 -5.74
C LEU A 246 -5.63 -12.63 -6.55
N LEU A 247 -5.34 -11.33 -6.61
CA LEU A 247 -4.16 -10.81 -7.31
C LEU A 247 -2.88 -11.18 -6.54
N PRO A 248 -1.71 -11.37 -7.20
CA PRO A 248 -0.46 -11.70 -6.52
C PRO A 248 -0.11 -10.74 -5.36
N LEU A 249 0.51 -11.28 -4.31
CA LEU A 249 1.12 -10.46 -3.25
C LEU A 249 2.41 -9.92 -3.83
N ASP A 250 2.54 -8.60 -3.90
CA ASP A 250 3.64 -7.89 -4.57
C ASP A 250 3.61 -8.06 -6.09
N SER A 251 2.97 -7.11 -6.76
CA SER A 251 3.31 -6.79 -8.15
C SER A 251 4.75 -6.23 -8.17
N GLU A 252 5.74 -7.11 -8.06
CA GLU A 252 7.11 -6.77 -8.45
C GLU A 252 7.04 -6.35 -9.93
N PRO A 253 7.49 -5.13 -10.29
CA PRO A 253 7.35 -4.67 -11.67
C PRO A 253 8.05 -5.67 -12.59
N ALA A 254 7.29 -6.22 -13.54
CA ALA A 254 7.79 -7.12 -14.56
C ALA A 254 9.09 -6.55 -15.13
N THR A 255 10.21 -7.24 -14.90
CA THR A 255 11.51 -6.80 -15.37
C THR A 255 11.57 -7.04 -16.89
N PRO A 256 11.96 -6.04 -17.71
CA PRO A 256 12.02 -6.18 -19.16
C PRO A 256 13.10 -7.16 -19.64
#